data_AF-A0A3S5Y165-F1
#
_entry.id   AF-A0A3S5Y165-F1
#
_cell.length_a   1.000
_cell.length_b   1.000
_cell.length_c   1.000
_cell.angle_alpha   90.00
_cell.angle_beta   90.00
_cell.angle_gamma   90.00
#
_symmetry.space_group_name_H-M   'P 1'
#
loop_
_entity.id
_entity.type
_entity.pdbx_description
1 polymer ?
#
loop_
_entity_poly.entity_id
_entity_poly.type
_entity_poly.pdbx_seq_one_letter_code
_entity_poly.pdbx_strand_id
1 'polypeptide(L)'
;MWTTPSWSELGAMADSGELFLEVGVAEKCAARCAELNRELVTLQRDAKRLARVDGLGHLPSGTALARKFEQKASGGEYPLDQALADHITVVEEMQSVFEKIAANYAAAEESNAQRFTESGG
;
A
#
# COMPACT_ATOMS: atom_id res chain seq x y z
N MET A 1 16.74 -15.88 -15.80
CA MET A 1 16.08 -14.59 -15.56
C MET A 1 15.38 -14.73 -14.22
N TRP A 2 15.78 -13.97 -13.21
CA TRP A 2 15.16 -14.06 -11.89
C TRP A 2 13.93 -13.15 -11.93
N THR A 3 12.74 -13.71 -11.74
CA THR A 3 11.50 -12.95 -11.63
C THR A 3 11.34 -12.50 -10.19
N THR A 4 11.07 -11.21 -9.97
CA THR A 4 10.72 -10.72 -8.64
C THR A 4 9.30 -11.18 -8.31
N PRO A 5 9.06 -11.85 -7.18
CA PRO A 5 7.72 -12.26 -6.79
C PRO A 5 6.83 -11.04 -6.55
N SER A 6 5.56 -11.15 -6.93
CA SER A 6 4.49 -10.21 -6.61
C SER A 6 4.13 -10.27 -5.12
N TRP A 7 3.44 -9.24 -4.62
CA TRP A 7 2.95 -9.24 -3.23
C TRP A 7 1.94 -10.36 -2.96
N SER A 8 1.12 -10.72 -3.95
CA SER A 8 0.23 -11.88 -3.83
C SER A 8 1.00 -13.19 -3.65
N GLU A 9 2.12 -13.38 -4.37
CA GLU A 9 2.97 -14.57 -4.22
C GLU A 9 3.67 -14.59 -2.85
N LEU A 10 4.20 -13.45 -2.42
CA LEU A 10 4.81 -13.30 -1.09
C LEU A 10 3.79 -13.57 0.02
N GLY A 11 2.53 -13.13 -0.16
CA GLY A 11 1.44 -13.43 0.76
C GLY A 11 1.12 -14.92 0.85
N ALA A 12 1.15 -15.64 -0.27
CA ALA A 12 0.97 -17.09 -0.29
C ALA A 12 2.14 -17.82 0.41
N MET A 13 3.38 -17.35 0.22
CA MET A 13 4.55 -17.87 0.93
C MET A 13 4.50 -17.59 2.44
N ALA A 14 3.95 -16.44 2.84
CA ALA A 14 3.70 -16.15 4.25
C ALA A 14 2.68 -17.14 4.81
N ASP A 15 1.55 -17.36 4.12
CA ASP A 15 0.50 -18.30 4.52
C ASP A 15 1.01 -19.76 4.64
N SER A 16 1.96 -20.18 3.78
CA SER A 16 2.57 -21.51 3.86
C SER A 16 3.70 -21.62 4.89
N GLY A 17 4.10 -20.52 5.52
CA GLY A 17 5.22 -20.46 6.47
C GLY A 17 6.61 -20.49 5.82
N GLU A 18 6.68 -20.41 4.49
CA GLU A 18 7.95 -20.33 3.74
C GLU A 18 8.59 -18.94 3.82
N LEU A 19 7.79 -17.91 4.06
CA LEU A 19 8.25 -16.54 4.30
C LEU A 19 8.02 -16.16 5.76
N PHE A 20 9.11 -15.84 6.45
CA PHE A 20 9.08 -15.34 7.82
C PHE A 20 10.01 -14.14 7.97
N LEU A 21 9.76 -13.35 9.00
CA LEU A 21 10.61 -12.23 9.40
C LEU A 21 10.97 -12.38 10.88
N GLU A 22 12.01 -11.66 11.27
CA GLU A 22 12.38 -11.53 12.68
C GLU A 22 11.24 -10.94 13.51
N VAL A 23 11.22 -11.32 14.78
CA VAL A 23 10.17 -10.92 15.75
C VAL A 23 10.01 -9.41 15.79
N GLY A 24 8.78 -8.93 15.68
CA GLY A 24 8.49 -7.49 15.75
C GLY A 24 8.85 -6.72 14.47
N VAL A 25 9.50 -7.32 13.46
CA VAL A 25 9.83 -6.66 12.20
C VAL A 25 8.60 -6.57 11.30
N ALA A 26 7.81 -7.63 11.22
CA ALA A 26 6.59 -7.68 10.41
C ALA A 26 5.58 -6.60 10.86
N GLU A 27 5.37 -6.44 12.16
CA GLU A 27 4.49 -5.44 12.76
C GLU A 27 4.98 -4.01 12.47
N LYS A 28 6.29 -3.78 12.56
CA LYS A 28 6.88 -2.48 12.21
C LYS A 28 6.71 -2.17 10.73
N CYS A 29 6.92 -3.15 9.84
CA CYS A 29 6.71 -2.98 8.41
C CYS A 29 5.24 -2.69 8.09
N ALA A 30 4.30 -3.45 8.65
CA ALA A 30 2.87 -3.21 8.52
C ALA A 30 2.48 -1.80 9.00
N ALA A 31 3.00 -1.36 10.15
CA ALA A 31 2.77 -0.01 10.67
C ALA A 31 3.29 1.08 9.72
N ARG A 32 4.46 0.89 9.10
CA ARG A 32 5.00 1.82 8.10
C ARG A 32 4.17 1.82 6.81
N CYS A 33 3.67 0.67 6.35
CA CYS A 33 2.74 0.63 5.23
C CYS A 33 1.45 1.40 5.55
N ALA A 34 0.92 1.26 6.76
CA ALA A 34 -0.27 2.00 7.19
C ALA A 34 -0.01 3.52 7.29
N GLU A 35 1.18 3.96 7.71
CA GLU A 35 1.60 5.36 7.65
C GLU A 35 1.66 5.88 6.21
N LEU A 36 2.35 5.15 5.33
CA LEU A 36 2.49 5.51 3.93
C LEU A 36 1.13 5.56 3.21
N ASN A 37 0.24 4.59 3.47
CA ASN A 37 -1.10 4.58 2.89
C ASN A 37 -1.89 5.84 3.28
N ARG A 38 -1.80 6.27 4.56
CA ARG A 38 -2.46 7.52 5.01
C ARG A 38 -1.93 8.75 4.28
N GLU A 39 -0.62 8.82 4.01
CA GLU A 39 -0.02 9.90 3.24
C GLU A 39 -0.49 9.87 1.78
N LEU A 40 -0.47 8.70 1.13
CA LEU A 40 -0.93 8.53 -0.25
C LEU A 40 -2.42 8.87 -0.42
N VAL A 41 -3.28 8.42 0.48
CA VAL A 41 -4.71 8.77 0.49
C VAL A 41 -4.92 10.28 0.67
N THR A 42 -4.07 10.94 1.45
CA THR A 42 -4.11 12.41 1.59
C THR A 42 -3.70 13.09 0.30
N LEU A 43 -2.60 12.66 -0.32
CA LEU A 43 -2.17 13.16 -1.63
C LEU A 43 -3.24 12.92 -2.71
N GLN A 44 -3.93 11.78 -2.70
CA GLN A 44 -4.98 11.48 -3.67
C GLN A 44 -6.17 12.44 -3.53
N ARG A 45 -6.54 12.78 -2.28
CA ARG A 45 -7.60 13.78 -2.04
C ARG A 45 -7.17 15.17 -2.52
N ASP A 46 -5.92 15.55 -2.31
CA ASP A 46 -5.40 16.83 -2.82
C ASP A 46 -5.29 16.85 -4.35
N ALA A 47 -4.88 15.76 -4.97
CA ALA A 47 -4.85 15.62 -6.43
C ALA A 47 -6.25 15.78 -7.05
N LYS A 48 -7.30 15.22 -6.42
CA LYS A 48 -8.69 15.41 -6.85
C LYS A 48 -9.14 16.87 -6.82
N ARG A 49 -8.57 17.71 -5.93
CA ARG A 49 -8.85 19.15 -5.91
C ARG A 49 -8.22 19.90 -7.09
N LEU A 50 -7.19 19.32 -7.72
CA LEU A 50 -6.55 19.86 -8.93
C LEU A 50 -7.30 19.49 -10.21
N ALA A 51 -8.33 18.65 -10.12
CA ALA A 51 -9.16 18.26 -11.27
C ALA A 51 -10.00 19.42 -11.85
N ARG A 52 -10.01 20.58 -11.19
CA ARG A 52 -10.61 21.81 -11.68
C ARG A 52 -9.64 22.96 -11.50
N VAL A 53 -9.24 23.61 -12.59
CA VAL A 53 -8.26 24.71 -12.57
C VAL A 53 -8.93 25.99 -13.05
N ASP A 54 -9.27 26.85 -12.09
CA ASP A 54 -9.79 28.19 -12.35
C ASP A 54 -8.65 29.25 -12.27
N GLY A 55 -8.88 30.46 -12.78
CA GLY A 55 -7.97 31.60 -12.60
C GLY A 55 -6.91 31.83 -13.69
N LEU A 56 -6.92 31.04 -14.78
CA LEU A 56 -6.01 31.22 -15.93
C LEU A 56 -6.55 32.19 -17.01
N GLY A 57 -7.65 32.90 -16.70
CA GLY A 57 -8.31 33.84 -17.61
C GLY A 57 -9.20 33.18 -18.66
N HIS A 58 -9.95 34.00 -19.41
CA HIS A 58 -10.95 33.54 -20.38
C HIS A 58 -10.46 33.53 -21.83
N LEU A 59 -9.19 33.86 -22.06
CA LEU A 59 -8.58 33.74 -23.39
C LEU A 59 -8.47 32.24 -23.78
N PRO A 60 -8.50 31.91 -25.09
CA PRO A 60 -8.39 30.52 -25.54
C PRO A 60 -7.15 29.80 -25.01
N SER A 61 -6.03 30.50 -24.87
CA SER A 61 -4.78 29.96 -24.30
C SER A 61 -4.92 29.61 -22.81
N GLY A 62 -5.59 30.45 -22.03
CA GLY A 62 -5.86 30.21 -20.61
C GLY A 62 -6.75 28.99 -20.40
N THR A 63 -7.82 28.88 -21.21
CA THR A 63 -8.72 27.71 -21.20
C THR A 63 -7.98 26.43 -21.60
N ALA A 64 -7.13 26.48 -22.63
CA ALA A 64 -6.33 25.34 -23.05
C ALA A 64 -5.32 24.90 -21.98
N LEU A 65 -4.73 25.84 -21.24
CA LEU A 65 -3.81 25.55 -20.15
C LEU A 65 -4.53 24.93 -18.95
N ALA A 66 -5.69 25.46 -18.55
CA ALA A 66 -6.54 24.88 -17.51
C ALA A 66 -6.85 23.42 -17.80
N ARG A 67 -7.36 23.13 -19.01
CA ARG A 67 -7.67 21.76 -19.45
C ARG A 67 -6.47 20.81 -19.37
N LYS A 68 -5.26 21.28 -19.71
CA LYS A 68 -4.05 20.45 -19.62
C LYS A 68 -3.70 20.10 -18.17
N PHE A 69 -3.84 21.03 -17.23
CA PHE A 69 -3.59 20.76 -15.82
C PHE A 69 -4.67 19.85 -15.22
N GLU A 70 -5.93 20.08 -15.56
CA GLU A 70 -7.04 19.22 -15.16
C GLU A 70 -6.80 17.78 -15.63
N GLN A 71 -6.40 17.58 -16.89
CA GLN A 71 -6.07 16.25 -17.43
C GLN A 71 -4.88 15.59 -16.73
N LYS A 72 -3.88 16.36 -16.30
CA LYS A 72 -2.77 15.81 -15.50
C LYS A 72 -3.22 15.38 -14.11
N ALA A 73 -4.20 16.07 -13.54
CA ALA A 73 -4.76 15.73 -12.23
C ALA A 73 -5.74 14.55 -12.29
N SER A 74 -6.62 14.51 -13.30
CA SER A 74 -7.66 13.50 -13.49
C SER A 74 -8.13 13.41 -14.94
N GLY A 75 -8.55 12.23 -15.39
CA GLY A 75 -9.18 12.03 -16.72
C GLY A 75 -8.28 12.19 -17.95
N GLY A 76 -6.97 12.42 -17.76
CA GLY A 76 -5.96 12.34 -18.82
C GLY A 76 -5.42 10.92 -19.05
N GLU A 77 -4.31 10.82 -19.76
CA GLU A 77 -3.56 9.57 -19.92
C GLU A 77 -2.66 9.37 -18.69
N TYR A 78 -2.94 8.34 -17.89
CA TYR A 78 -2.29 8.05 -16.60
C TYR A 78 -2.19 9.28 -15.67
N PRO A 79 -3.35 9.83 -15.25
CA PRO A 79 -3.40 11.01 -14.39
C PRO A 79 -2.89 10.72 -12.98
N LEU A 80 -2.58 11.80 -12.25
CA LEU A 80 -2.04 11.71 -10.89
C LEU A 80 -2.96 10.92 -9.93
N ASP A 81 -4.28 11.07 -10.03
CA ASP A 81 -5.22 10.32 -9.20
C ASP A 81 -5.17 8.80 -9.44
N GLN A 82 -5.01 8.37 -10.70
CA GLN A 82 -4.80 6.97 -11.06
C GLN A 82 -3.45 6.46 -10.55
N ALA A 83 -2.36 7.21 -10.76
CA ALA A 83 -1.03 6.81 -10.29
C ALA A 83 -1.00 6.64 -8.76
N LEU A 84 -1.67 7.52 -8.02
CA LEU A 84 -1.81 7.40 -6.57
C LEU A 84 -2.67 6.20 -6.17
N ALA A 85 -3.75 5.90 -6.91
CA ALA A 85 -4.58 4.72 -6.65
C ALA A 85 -3.80 3.41 -6.84
N ASP A 86 -2.97 3.32 -7.89
CA ASP A 86 -2.12 2.15 -8.12
C ASP A 86 -1.10 1.98 -6.99
N HIS A 87 -0.45 3.08 -6.58
CA HIS A 87 0.50 3.04 -5.46
C HIS A 87 -0.17 2.64 -4.14
N ILE A 88 -1.37 3.13 -3.86
CA ILE A 88 -2.16 2.72 -2.68
C ILE A 88 -2.39 1.21 -2.71
N THR A 89 -2.83 0.67 -3.85
CA THR A 89 -3.06 -0.78 -4.01
C THR A 89 -1.82 -1.59 -3.66
N VAL A 90 -0.66 -1.21 -4.20
CA VAL A 90 0.59 -1.93 -3.91
C VAL A 90 0.96 -1.84 -2.41
N VAL A 91 0.77 -0.68 -1.77
CA VAL A 91 1.09 -0.51 -0.33
C VAL A 91 0.12 -1.29 0.56
N GLU A 92 -1.15 -1.43 0.16
CA GLU A 92 -2.14 -2.27 0.86
C GLU A 92 -1.79 -3.76 0.73
N GLU A 93 -1.36 -4.21 -0.45
CA GLU A 93 -0.86 -5.58 -0.64
C GLU A 93 0.38 -5.84 0.21
N MET A 94 1.34 -4.91 0.25
CA MET A 94 2.50 -4.95 1.13
C MET A 94 2.11 -5.12 2.59
N GLN A 95 1.19 -4.27 3.07
CA GLN A 95 0.71 -4.29 4.44
C GLN A 95 0.13 -5.66 4.80
N SER A 96 -0.73 -6.20 3.92
CA SER A 96 -1.37 -7.51 4.10
C SER A 96 -0.36 -8.64 4.25
N VAL A 97 0.71 -8.66 3.45
CA VAL A 97 1.78 -9.65 3.58
C VAL A 97 2.46 -9.56 4.94
N PHE A 98 2.81 -8.36 5.40
CA PHE A 98 3.45 -8.19 6.71
C PHE A 98 2.53 -8.56 7.86
N GLU A 99 1.24 -8.23 7.79
CA GLU A 99 0.25 -8.62 8.79
C GLU A 99 0.10 -10.15 8.88
N LYS A 100 0.12 -10.85 7.74
CA LYS A 100 0.12 -12.33 7.71
C LYS A 100 1.34 -12.92 8.39
N ILE A 101 2.53 -12.40 8.11
CA ILE A 101 3.78 -12.87 8.74
C ILE A 101 3.72 -12.68 10.25
N ALA A 102 3.24 -11.51 10.72
CA ALA A 102 3.08 -11.24 12.15
C ALA A 102 2.07 -12.19 12.82
N ALA A 103 0.93 -12.44 12.17
CA ALA A 103 -0.09 -13.36 12.67
C ALA A 103 0.42 -14.81 12.80
N ASN A 104 1.18 -15.27 11.80
CA ASN A 104 1.76 -16.62 11.81
C ASN A 104 2.78 -16.78 12.93
N TYR A 105 3.59 -15.74 13.20
CA TYR A 105 4.51 -15.74 14.31
C TYR A 105 3.77 -15.84 15.66
N ALA A 106 2.74 -15.03 15.88
CA ALA A 106 1.94 -15.05 17.11
C ALA A 106 1.28 -16.42 17.35
N ALA A 107 0.74 -17.04 16.29
CA ALA A 107 0.13 -18.37 16.38
C ALA A 107 1.15 -19.48 16.71
N ALA A 108 2.36 -19.40 16.14
CA ALA A 108 3.44 -20.34 16.44
C ALA A 108 3.90 -20.24 17.90
N GLU A 109 4.01 -19.02 18.44
CA GLU A 109 4.41 -18.79 19.83
C GLU A 109 3.36 -19.30 20.83
N GLU A 110 2.07 -19.04 20.57
CA GLU A 110 0.97 -19.55 21.40
C GLU A 110 0.95 -21.09 21.45
N SER A 111 1.10 -21.74 20.29
CA SER A 111 1.15 -23.20 20.19
C SER A 111 2.36 -23.79 20.94
N ASN A 112 3.53 -23.17 20.83
CA ASN A 112 4.72 -23.60 21.54
C ASN A 112 4.55 -23.46 23.06
N ALA A 113 4.03 -22.32 23.53
CA ALA A 113 3.78 -22.07 24.95
C ALA A 113 2.82 -23.11 25.56
N GLN A 114 1.74 -23.45 24.86
CA GLN A 114 0.78 -24.49 25.29
C GLN A 114 1.46 -25.86 25.46
N ARG A 115 2.25 -26.29 24.48
CA ARG A 115 2.97 -27.58 24.54
C ARG A 115 3.96 -27.67 25.71
N PHE A 116 4.64 -26.58 26.05
CA PHE A 116 5.52 -26.54 27.22
C PHE A 116 4.75 -26.64 28.54
N THR A 117 3.57 -26.02 28.64
CA THR A 117 2.72 -26.16 29.84
C THR A 117 2.16 -27.56 30.02
N GLU A 118 1.86 -28.28 28.91
CA GLU A 118 1.32 -29.65 28.95
C GLU A 118 2.39 -30.72 29.24
N SER A 119 3.64 -30.48 28.87
CA SER A 119 4.74 -31.45 29.06
C SER A 119 5.51 -31.27 30.38
N GLY A 120 5.26 -30.17 31.10
CA GLY A 120 5.89 -29.84 32.38
C GLY A 120 5.04 -30.10 33.63
N GLY A 121 3.84 -30.68 33.49
CA GLY A 121 2.96 -31.10 34.58
C GLY A 121 2.83 -32.61 34.67
#